data_AF-A0A838HD61-F1
#
_entry.id   AF-A0A838HD61-F1
#
_cell.length_a   1.000
_cell.length_b   1.000
_cell.length_c   1.000
_cell.angle_alpha   90.00
_cell.angle_beta   90.00
_cell.angle_gamma   90.00
#
_symmetry.space_group_name_H-M   'P 1'
#
loop_
_entity.id
_entity.type
_entity.pdbx_description
1 polymer ?
#
loop_
_entity_poly.entity_id
_entity_poly.type
_entity_poly.pdbx_seq_one_letter_code
_entity_poly.pdbx_strand_id
1 'polypeptide(L)'
;ALLPSERILSRQEVPHSLSYSRDLLARVGKFPEDTRTGEDTLYNQRCLRAGVTVALDPGTQIAHHNLTGLRSYLRHQYVHGRGLVRCASRYGLDTPAVPSEDSAHRALVAIFVRYPLLRWWRALGRVARGQPHGLPAYLALAPLIWMGLWATSAGAWSEWRVARRGESGVVLGKPADAEPADVENGEHAPEISVIVCSYRSRHRIDHALGSLRRQDLEESWEVIVVDSGDDDAAAYVASAYPEARLVRSGRRLYPAAARNAGVRAAHGHFVAFLPDDGIAEPDWLRRRLQRHREGHPAVGGAITNGTPWHPVGTASYFVEYSALLPSERILSEQAIPHCLSYERELMQRLGGFPEELKTGEDTVLNARLLEQRVSVELDPQVRIAHVNLKSLRAYLGHLYEHGYGFGLAGGSYGPPSRWMARGGDARAAARILIRYPAGRWWAGLRRVALGRPRSLPAYLILTPLVCAGLWSAAAGRWAGWRASRSAPPGVAPRG
;
A
#
# COMPACT_ATOMS: atom_id res chain seq x y z
N ALA A 1 -15.51 32.08 -21.88
CA ALA A 1 -16.68 32.83 -21.35
C ALA A 1 -16.89 32.48 -19.88
N LEU A 2 -17.20 33.46 -19.03
CA LEU A 2 -17.57 33.21 -17.63
C LEU A 2 -18.99 32.65 -17.58
N LEU A 3 -19.17 31.50 -16.93
CA LEU A 3 -20.49 30.91 -16.74
C LEU A 3 -20.88 31.01 -15.25
N PRO A 4 -22.08 31.53 -14.93
CA PRO A 4 -22.60 31.53 -13.57
C PRO A 4 -22.69 30.09 -13.03
N SER A 5 -22.38 29.90 -11.75
CA SER A 5 -22.40 28.60 -11.07
C SER A 5 -23.76 27.89 -11.18
N GLU A 6 -24.86 28.65 -11.09
CA GLU A 6 -26.23 28.16 -11.25
C GLU A 6 -26.50 27.54 -12.64
N ARG A 7 -25.90 28.09 -13.70
CA ARG A 7 -26.05 27.60 -15.07
C ARG A 7 -25.25 26.31 -15.32
N ILE A 8 -24.15 26.12 -14.60
CA ILE A 8 -23.31 24.91 -14.66
C ILE A 8 -23.94 23.79 -13.83
N LEU A 9 -24.40 24.10 -12.61
CA LEU A 9 -25.06 23.15 -11.70
C LEU A 9 -26.35 22.58 -12.31
N SER A 10 -27.17 23.42 -12.95
CA SER A 10 -28.41 22.99 -13.61
C SER A 10 -28.21 22.09 -14.84
N ARG A 11 -26.99 22.05 -15.42
CA ARG A 11 -26.68 21.26 -16.62
C ARG A 11 -25.80 20.02 -16.36
N GLN A 12 -25.29 19.83 -15.14
CA GLN A 12 -24.25 18.81 -14.83
C GLN A 12 -23.05 18.86 -15.78
N GLU A 13 -22.61 20.05 -16.14
CA GLU A 13 -21.45 20.26 -17.01
C GLU A 13 -20.23 20.63 -16.16
N VAL A 14 -19.84 19.74 -15.25
CA VAL A 14 -18.61 19.93 -14.49
C VAL A 14 -17.42 19.62 -15.40
N PRO A 15 -16.52 20.56 -15.67
CA PRO A 15 -15.36 20.31 -16.53
C PRO A 15 -14.35 19.40 -15.81
N HIS A 16 -13.80 18.42 -16.54
CA HIS A 16 -12.84 17.44 -15.98
C HIS A 16 -11.37 17.87 -16.14
N SER A 17 -11.12 19.01 -16.77
CA SER A 17 -9.80 19.61 -16.94
C SER A 17 -9.87 21.05 -16.42
N LEU A 18 -9.53 21.24 -15.15
CA LEU A 18 -9.62 22.51 -14.45
C LEU A 18 -8.32 22.85 -13.76
N SER A 19 -8.02 24.14 -13.72
CA SER A 19 -7.06 24.73 -12.79
C SER A 19 -7.82 25.45 -11.68
N TYR A 20 -7.24 25.43 -10.48
CA TYR A 20 -7.81 26.08 -9.30
C TYR A 20 -6.78 27.06 -8.74
N SER A 21 -7.23 28.20 -8.20
CA SER A 21 -6.33 29.01 -7.39
C SER A 21 -6.03 28.28 -6.08
N ARG A 22 -4.82 28.49 -5.55
CA ARG A 22 -4.42 27.88 -4.27
C ARG A 22 -5.35 28.29 -3.14
N ASP A 23 -5.74 29.56 -3.10
CA ASP A 23 -6.62 30.11 -2.07
C ASP A 23 -8.01 29.48 -2.09
N LEU A 24 -8.46 28.99 -3.25
CA LEU A 24 -9.74 28.30 -3.36
C LEU A 24 -9.75 26.99 -2.55
N LEU A 25 -8.63 26.26 -2.53
CA LEU A 25 -8.48 25.03 -1.75
C LEU A 25 -8.53 25.32 -0.23
N ALA A 26 -8.00 26.46 0.20
CA ALA A 26 -8.08 26.91 1.59
C ALA A 26 -9.51 27.30 1.96
N ARG A 27 -10.26 27.93 1.03
CA ARG A 27 -11.61 28.44 1.27
C ARG A 27 -12.70 27.36 1.20
N VAL A 28 -12.62 26.42 0.25
CA VAL A 28 -13.67 25.43 -0.04
C VAL A 28 -13.33 24.04 0.52
N GLY A 29 -12.10 23.88 1.05
CA GLY A 29 -11.57 22.61 1.52
C GLY A 29 -11.00 21.76 0.39
N LYS A 30 -10.09 20.83 0.69
CA LYS A 30 -9.40 20.00 -0.32
C LYS A 30 -10.32 18.96 -0.95
N PHE A 31 -9.87 18.27 -1.99
CA PHE A 31 -10.59 17.13 -2.60
C PHE A 31 -10.88 16.03 -1.56
N PRO A 32 -12.01 15.32 -1.66
CA PRO A 32 -12.32 14.22 -0.75
C PRO A 32 -11.37 13.04 -0.99
N GLU A 33 -10.65 12.62 0.05
CA GLU A 33 -9.62 11.56 -0.03
C GLU A 33 -10.20 10.14 0.10
N ASP A 34 -11.45 10.03 0.55
CA ASP A 34 -12.16 8.77 0.78
C ASP A 34 -12.83 8.20 -0.48
N THR A 35 -12.84 8.95 -1.59
CA THR A 35 -13.45 8.55 -2.84
C THR A 35 -12.40 8.21 -3.88
N ARG A 36 -12.37 6.95 -4.31
CA ARG A 36 -11.46 6.46 -5.37
C ARG A 36 -11.79 7.01 -6.77
N THR A 37 -13.01 7.49 -6.97
CA THR A 37 -13.53 7.99 -8.24
C THR A 37 -14.65 8.99 -7.98
N GLY A 38 -14.63 10.13 -8.67
CA GLY A 38 -15.64 11.19 -8.54
C GLY A 38 -15.24 12.28 -7.55
N GLU A 39 -14.01 12.24 -7.05
CA GLU A 39 -13.40 13.26 -6.20
C GLU A 39 -13.40 14.64 -6.87
N ASP A 40 -13.12 14.68 -8.17
CA ASP A 40 -13.13 15.86 -9.00
C ASP A 40 -14.54 16.50 -9.06
N THR A 41 -15.53 15.66 -9.28
CA THR A 41 -16.94 16.02 -9.40
C THR A 41 -17.46 16.56 -8.09
N LEU A 42 -17.11 15.92 -6.96
CA LEU A 42 -17.48 16.35 -5.62
C LEU A 42 -16.87 17.70 -5.25
N TYR A 43 -15.56 17.86 -5.47
CA TYR A 43 -14.87 19.11 -5.17
C TYR A 43 -15.44 20.25 -6.01
N ASN A 44 -15.63 20.04 -7.31
CA ASN A 44 -16.22 21.03 -8.19
C ASN A 44 -17.64 21.43 -7.79
N GLN A 45 -18.45 20.50 -7.33
CA GLN A 45 -19.77 20.84 -6.80
C GLN A 45 -19.68 21.68 -5.53
N ARG A 46 -18.73 21.39 -4.62
CA ARG A 46 -18.49 22.26 -3.46
C ARG A 46 -18.09 23.67 -3.88
N CYS A 47 -17.18 23.79 -4.85
CA CYS A 47 -16.79 25.08 -5.42
C CYS A 47 -18.01 25.83 -5.97
N LEU A 48 -18.84 25.18 -6.78
CA LEU A 48 -20.02 25.79 -7.37
C LEU A 48 -21.08 26.18 -6.32
N ARG A 49 -21.30 25.35 -5.30
CA ARG A 49 -22.19 25.66 -4.15
C ARG A 49 -21.65 26.82 -3.31
N ALA A 50 -20.34 26.97 -3.21
CA ALA A 50 -19.67 28.10 -2.56
C ALA A 50 -19.63 29.38 -3.44
N GLY A 51 -20.42 29.43 -4.52
CA GLY A 51 -20.54 30.62 -5.38
C GLY A 51 -19.32 30.87 -6.28
N VAL A 52 -18.44 29.88 -6.48
CA VAL A 52 -17.26 30.04 -7.33
C VAL A 52 -17.67 30.13 -8.79
N THR A 53 -17.18 31.16 -9.48
CA THR A 53 -17.32 31.31 -10.92
C THR A 53 -16.26 30.48 -11.66
N VAL A 54 -16.68 29.81 -12.73
CA VAL A 54 -15.78 29.01 -13.58
C VAL A 54 -15.62 29.69 -14.93
N ALA A 55 -14.37 29.92 -15.33
CA ALA A 55 -14.01 30.38 -16.66
C ALA A 55 -13.77 29.19 -17.58
N LEU A 56 -14.49 29.11 -18.68
CA LEU A 56 -14.22 28.12 -19.75
C LEU A 56 -13.41 28.78 -20.87
N ASP A 57 -12.25 28.19 -21.16
CA ASP A 57 -11.42 28.51 -22.31
C ASP A 57 -11.38 27.32 -23.30
N PRO A 58 -12.04 27.43 -24.47
CA PRO A 58 -12.00 26.41 -25.51
C PRO A 58 -10.60 26.17 -26.12
N GLY A 59 -9.66 27.10 -25.93
CA GLY A 59 -8.27 26.96 -26.38
C GLY A 59 -7.44 26.02 -25.50
N THR A 60 -7.85 25.79 -24.26
CA THR A 60 -7.19 24.87 -23.34
C THR A 60 -7.61 23.43 -23.65
N GLN A 61 -6.83 22.75 -24.49
CA GLN A 61 -7.08 21.39 -24.93
C GLN A 61 -6.10 20.39 -24.33
N ILE A 62 -6.60 19.22 -23.94
CA ILE A 62 -5.79 18.09 -23.47
C ILE A 62 -6.14 16.86 -24.30
N ALA A 63 -5.12 16.19 -24.82
CA ALA A 63 -5.28 14.88 -25.45
C ALA A 63 -5.33 13.80 -24.34
N HIS A 64 -6.46 13.11 -24.23
CA HIS A 64 -6.61 12.01 -23.28
C HIS A 64 -6.25 10.67 -23.94
N HIS A 65 -5.24 10.00 -23.40
CA HIS A 65 -4.88 8.65 -23.83
C HIS A 65 -5.85 7.63 -23.23
N ASN A 66 -6.72 7.07 -24.07
CA ASN A 66 -7.72 6.10 -23.64
C ASN A 66 -7.13 4.69 -23.53
N LEU A 67 -7.70 3.90 -22.61
CA LEU A 67 -7.42 2.47 -22.51
C LEU A 67 -7.87 1.76 -23.80
N THR A 68 -6.98 0.97 -24.41
CA THR A 68 -7.23 0.29 -25.70
C THR A 68 -7.70 -1.16 -25.55
N GLY A 69 -7.56 -1.76 -24.36
CA GLY A 69 -8.00 -3.14 -24.09
C GLY A 69 -9.45 -3.21 -23.62
N LEU A 70 -10.27 -4.09 -24.22
CA LEU A 70 -11.68 -4.29 -23.87
C LEU A 70 -11.87 -4.59 -22.37
N ARG A 71 -11.06 -5.47 -21.80
CA ARG A 71 -11.13 -5.82 -20.37
C ARG A 71 -10.84 -4.61 -19.47
N SER A 72 -9.81 -3.84 -19.81
CA SER A 72 -9.41 -2.64 -19.05
C SER A 72 -10.49 -1.55 -19.15
N TYR A 73 -11.06 -1.37 -20.33
CA TYR A 73 -12.20 -0.47 -20.57
C TYR A 73 -13.41 -0.85 -19.72
N LEU A 74 -13.87 -2.10 -19.76
CA LEU A 74 -15.04 -2.54 -18.98
C LEU A 74 -14.79 -2.45 -17.47
N ARG A 75 -13.57 -2.78 -17.01
CA ARG A 75 -13.19 -2.63 -15.59
C ARG A 75 -13.23 -1.17 -15.17
N HIS A 76 -12.71 -0.26 -15.99
CA HIS A 76 -12.75 1.18 -15.72
C HIS A 76 -14.19 1.69 -15.59
N GLN A 77 -15.06 1.32 -16.54
CA GLN A 77 -16.47 1.67 -16.51
C GLN A 77 -17.19 1.14 -15.27
N TYR A 78 -16.92 -0.12 -14.88
CA TYR A 78 -17.45 -0.69 -13.64
C TYR A 78 -17.03 0.08 -12.39
N VAL A 79 -15.75 0.44 -12.27
CA VAL A 79 -15.26 1.23 -11.13
C VAL A 79 -15.89 2.62 -11.10
N HIS A 80 -16.00 3.27 -12.25
CA HIS A 80 -16.68 4.56 -12.38
C HIS A 80 -18.16 4.47 -11.93
N GLY A 81 -18.86 3.39 -12.29
CA GLY A 81 -20.23 3.13 -11.85
C GLY A 81 -20.38 3.03 -10.33
N ARG A 82 -19.45 2.34 -9.67
CA ARG A 82 -19.40 2.30 -8.19
C ARG A 82 -19.18 3.69 -7.60
N GLY A 83 -18.27 4.47 -8.19
CA GLY A 83 -18.00 5.86 -7.81
C GLY A 83 -19.26 6.72 -7.80
N LEU A 84 -20.01 6.71 -8.90
CA LEU A 84 -21.24 7.49 -9.04
C LEU A 84 -22.22 7.26 -7.89
N VAL A 85 -22.42 6.00 -7.50
CA VAL A 85 -23.37 5.64 -6.44
C VAL A 85 -22.84 6.04 -5.07
N ARG A 86 -21.55 5.85 -4.78
CA ARG A 86 -20.96 6.34 -3.51
C ARG A 86 -21.09 7.84 -3.38
N CYS A 87 -20.77 8.56 -4.44
CA CYS A 87 -20.80 10.01 -4.41
C CYS A 87 -22.25 10.51 -4.22
N ALA A 88 -23.23 9.87 -4.86
CA ALA A 88 -24.65 10.14 -4.66
C ALA A 88 -25.14 9.79 -3.24
N SER A 89 -24.82 8.61 -2.73
CA SER A 89 -25.29 8.16 -1.41
C SER A 89 -24.66 8.91 -0.26
N ARG A 90 -23.37 9.29 -0.39
CA ARG A 90 -22.59 9.92 0.69
C ARG A 90 -22.67 11.45 0.69
N TYR A 91 -22.78 12.06 -0.49
CA TYR A 91 -22.67 13.52 -0.65
C TYR A 91 -23.90 14.16 -1.30
N GLY A 92 -24.99 13.40 -1.49
CA GLY A 92 -26.25 13.91 -2.03
C GLY A 92 -26.13 14.41 -3.48
N LEU A 93 -25.21 13.81 -4.25
CA LEU A 93 -25.08 14.07 -5.68
C LEU A 93 -26.34 13.60 -6.41
N ASP A 94 -27.07 14.54 -6.99
CA ASP A 94 -28.19 14.20 -7.86
C ASP A 94 -27.66 13.50 -9.11
N THR A 95 -27.99 12.23 -9.30
CA THR A 95 -27.56 11.46 -10.46
C THR A 95 -28.69 10.56 -10.93
N PRO A 96 -28.94 10.47 -12.24
CA PRO A 96 -29.99 9.61 -12.76
C PRO A 96 -29.75 8.11 -12.47
N ALA A 97 -28.52 7.73 -12.07
CA ALA A 97 -28.11 6.39 -11.69
C ALA A 97 -28.49 5.98 -10.25
N VAL A 98 -28.96 6.90 -9.39
CA VAL A 98 -29.38 6.58 -8.03
C VAL A 98 -30.83 7.03 -7.84
N PRO A 99 -31.78 6.11 -7.60
CA PRO A 99 -33.14 6.50 -7.26
C PRO A 99 -33.18 7.10 -5.87
N SER A 100 -33.99 8.13 -5.69
CA SER A 100 -34.36 8.67 -4.39
C SER A 100 -35.31 7.77 -3.58
N GLU A 101 -35.78 6.65 -4.16
CA GLU A 101 -36.85 5.81 -3.61
C GLU A 101 -36.41 4.37 -3.27
N ASP A 102 -37.01 3.79 -2.24
CA ASP A 102 -36.61 2.53 -1.59
C ASP A 102 -36.87 1.22 -2.35
N SER A 103 -37.29 1.29 -3.61
CA SER A 103 -37.72 0.11 -4.36
C SER A 103 -36.59 -0.49 -5.22
N ALA A 104 -36.35 -1.78 -5.06
CA ALA A 104 -35.36 -2.52 -5.86
C ALA A 104 -35.71 -2.58 -7.35
N HIS A 105 -37.00 -2.67 -7.70
CA HIS A 105 -37.41 -2.68 -9.11
C HIS A 105 -37.21 -1.30 -9.76
N ARG A 106 -37.49 -0.20 -9.04
CA ARG A 106 -37.24 1.16 -9.52
C ARG A 106 -35.75 1.43 -9.67
N ALA A 107 -34.92 0.91 -8.76
CA ALA A 107 -33.47 0.98 -8.86
C ALA A 107 -32.92 0.25 -10.07
N LEU A 108 -33.43 -0.94 -10.36
CA LEU A 108 -33.01 -1.73 -11.51
C LEU A 108 -33.34 -1.00 -12.82
N VAL A 109 -34.56 -0.47 -12.95
CA VAL A 109 -34.96 0.34 -14.11
C VAL A 109 -34.14 1.62 -14.22
N ALA A 110 -33.91 2.34 -13.12
CA ALA A 110 -33.12 3.57 -13.14
C ALA A 110 -31.66 3.30 -13.58
N ILE A 111 -31.03 2.26 -13.04
CA ILE A 111 -29.61 1.95 -13.26
C ILE A 111 -29.36 1.30 -14.62
N PHE A 112 -30.18 0.34 -15.04
CA PHE A 112 -29.93 -0.44 -16.26
C PHE A 112 -30.70 0.05 -17.50
N VAL A 113 -31.75 0.85 -17.33
CA VAL A 113 -32.55 1.35 -18.45
C VAL A 113 -32.42 2.87 -18.58
N ARG A 114 -32.83 3.62 -17.55
CA ARG A 114 -32.88 5.09 -17.62
C ARG A 114 -31.49 5.70 -17.78
N TYR A 115 -30.52 5.29 -16.97
CA TYR A 115 -29.17 5.86 -16.99
C TYR A 115 -28.44 5.65 -18.33
N PRO A 116 -28.34 4.43 -18.89
CA PRO A 116 -27.68 4.22 -20.18
C PRO A 116 -28.35 4.99 -21.32
N LEU A 117 -29.69 4.99 -21.38
CA LEU A 117 -30.44 5.73 -22.41
C LEU A 117 -30.19 7.23 -22.35
N LEU A 118 -30.29 7.82 -21.15
CA LEU A 118 -30.02 9.25 -20.96
C LEU A 118 -28.57 9.60 -21.30
N ARG A 119 -27.61 8.78 -20.87
CA ARG A 119 -26.18 9.03 -21.11
C ARG A 119 -25.84 8.92 -22.58
N TRP A 120 -26.40 7.93 -23.27
CA TRP A 120 -26.28 7.77 -24.72
C TRP A 120 -26.84 8.98 -25.47
N TRP A 121 -28.10 9.35 -25.22
CA TRP A 121 -28.74 10.45 -25.94
C TRP A 121 -28.01 11.78 -25.75
N ARG A 122 -27.58 12.07 -24.52
CA ARG A 122 -26.78 13.27 -24.22
C ARG A 122 -25.43 13.25 -24.92
N ALA A 123 -24.76 12.10 -24.96
CA ALA A 123 -23.47 11.96 -25.65
C ALA A 123 -23.63 12.10 -27.17
N LEU A 124 -24.63 11.45 -27.76
CA LEU A 124 -24.98 11.58 -29.18
C LEU A 124 -25.26 13.04 -29.57
N GLY A 125 -26.06 13.76 -28.77
CA GLY A 125 -26.33 15.18 -28.98
C GLY A 125 -25.12 16.10 -28.78
N ARG A 126 -24.10 15.68 -28.01
CA ARG A 126 -22.81 16.40 -27.91
C ARG A 126 -21.92 16.16 -29.11
N VAL A 127 -21.82 14.92 -29.59
CA VAL A 127 -21.05 14.58 -30.79
C VAL A 127 -21.65 15.28 -32.01
N ALA A 128 -22.97 15.21 -32.19
CA ALA A 128 -23.66 15.85 -33.31
C ALA A 128 -23.44 17.38 -33.38
N ARG A 129 -23.38 18.05 -32.22
CA ARG A 129 -23.20 19.51 -32.15
C ARG A 129 -21.73 19.96 -32.13
N GLY A 130 -20.86 19.21 -31.45
CA GLY A 130 -19.47 19.61 -31.21
C GLY A 130 -18.48 19.04 -32.22
N GLN A 131 -18.75 17.86 -32.78
CA GLN A 131 -17.89 17.18 -33.75
C GLN A 131 -18.75 16.36 -34.73
N PRO A 132 -19.50 17.00 -35.64
CA PRO A 132 -20.45 16.30 -36.52
C PRO A 132 -19.77 15.23 -37.40
N HIS A 133 -18.51 15.45 -37.80
CA HIS A 133 -17.73 14.46 -38.56
C HIS A 133 -17.40 13.18 -37.76
N GLY A 134 -17.46 13.21 -36.43
CA GLY A 134 -17.27 12.04 -35.57
C GLY A 134 -18.53 11.19 -35.37
N LEU A 135 -19.68 11.66 -35.86
CA LEU A 135 -20.97 10.98 -35.68
C LEU A 135 -21.01 9.56 -36.28
N PRO A 136 -20.49 9.30 -37.51
CA PRO A 136 -20.47 7.94 -38.06
C PRO A 136 -19.64 6.99 -37.20
N ALA A 137 -18.48 7.42 -36.68
CA ALA A 137 -17.64 6.61 -35.81
C ALA A 137 -18.31 6.34 -34.46
N TYR A 138 -19.00 7.32 -33.88
CA TYR A 138 -19.77 7.16 -32.66
C TYR A 138 -20.89 6.11 -32.82
N LEU A 139 -21.61 6.16 -33.94
CA LEU A 139 -22.65 5.18 -34.27
C LEU A 139 -22.07 3.79 -34.58
N ALA A 140 -20.91 3.70 -35.22
CA ALA A 140 -20.24 2.42 -35.46
C ALA A 140 -19.75 1.76 -34.16
N LEU A 141 -19.31 2.56 -33.19
CA LEU A 141 -18.86 2.09 -31.87
C LEU A 141 -20.00 1.89 -30.87
N ALA A 142 -21.25 2.06 -31.30
CA ALA A 142 -22.45 1.89 -30.52
C ALA A 142 -22.46 0.63 -29.62
N PRO A 143 -22.12 -0.58 -30.12
CA PRO A 143 -22.11 -1.78 -29.29
C PRO A 143 -21.12 -1.70 -28.12
N LEU A 144 -19.91 -1.18 -28.37
CA LEU A 144 -18.88 -1.04 -27.33
C LEU A 144 -19.26 0.03 -26.29
N ILE A 145 -19.88 1.12 -26.74
CA ILE A 145 -20.40 2.17 -25.86
C ILE A 145 -21.50 1.58 -24.95
N TRP A 146 -22.43 0.81 -25.49
CA TRP A 146 -23.48 0.13 -24.70
C TRP A 146 -22.88 -0.85 -23.70
N MET A 147 -21.89 -1.66 -24.11
CA MET A 147 -21.19 -2.55 -23.18
C MET A 147 -20.54 -1.78 -22.04
N GLY A 148 -19.91 -0.64 -22.33
CA GLY A 148 -19.34 0.24 -21.31
C GLY A 148 -20.40 0.85 -20.39
N LEU A 149 -21.55 1.26 -20.92
CA LEU A 149 -22.65 1.79 -20.12
C LEU A 149 -23.24 0.71 -19.20
N TRP A 150 -23.40 -0.53 -19.68
CA TRP A 150 -23.84 -1.65 -18.85
C TRP A 150 -22.82 -2.04 -17.80
N ALA A 151 -21.52 -1.97 -18.10
CA ALA A 151 -20.47 -2.17 -17.09
C ALA A 151 -20.57 -1.10 -15.98
N THR A 152 -20.80 0.17 -16.35
CA THR A 152 -21.08 1.24 -15.38
C THR A 152 -22.35 0.96 -14.57
N SER A 153 -23.43 0.53 -15.21
CA SER A 153 -24.67 0.12 -14.54
C SER A 153 -24.46 -1.04 -13.56
N ALA A 154 -23.66 -2.04 -13.94
CA ALA A 154 -23.32 -3.16 -13.06
C ALA A 154 -22.49 -2.70 -11.85
N GLY A 155 -21.55 -1.78 -12.05
CA GLY A 155 -20.82 -1.12 -10.97
C GLY A 155 -21.75 -0.38 -10.02
N ALA A 156 -22.62 0.47 -10.56
CA ALA A 156 -23.61 1.22 -9.81
C ALA A 156 -24.53 0.29 -8.99
N TRP A 157 -25.07 -0.75 -9.62
CA TRP A 157 -25.92 -1.74 -8.95
C TRP A 157 -25.19 -2.48 -7.82
N SER A 158 -23.93 -2.83 -8.03
CA SER A 158 -23.13 -3.49 -6.99
C SER A 158 -23.01 -2.63 -5.73
N GLU A 159 -22.74 -1.33 -5.91
CA GLU A 159 -22.56 -0.40 -4.81
C GLU A 159 -23.90 -0.03 -4.15
N TRP A 160 -24.95 0.15 -4.94
CA TRP A 160 -26.30 0.45 -4.44
C TRP A 160 -26.82 -0.67 -3.52
N ARG A 161 -26.56 -1.94 -3.87
CA ARG A 161 -26.92 -3.08 -3.02
C ARG A 161 -26.15 -3.10 -1.70
N VAL A 162 -24.86 -2.75 -1.74
CA VAL A 162 -24.02 -2.66 -0.54
C VAL A 162 -24.51 -1.54 0.38
N ALA A 163 -24.81 -0.36 -0.17
CA ALA A 163 -25.37 0.76 0.56
C ALA A 163 -26.68 0.41 1.30
N ARG A 164 -27.55 -0.41 0.68
CA ARG A 164 -28.81 -0.85 1.32
C ARG A 164 -28.68 -1.89 2.41
N ARG A 165 -27.61 -2.70 2.41
CA ARG A 165 -27.43 -3.76 3.42
C ARG A 165 -26.89 -3.25 4.75
N GLY A 166 -26.59 -1.96 4.86
CA GLY A 166 -25.90 -1.39 6.03
C GLY A 166 -24.43 -1.82 6.15
N GLU A 167 -23.94 -2.69 5.26
CA GLU A 167 -22.57 -3.23 5.25
C GLU A 167 -21.51 -2.19 4.85
N SER A 168 -21.91 -1.01 4.37
CA SER A 168 -21.02 0.13 4.11
C SER A 168 -21.15 1.29 5.11
N GLY A 169 -21.92 1.16 6.19
CA GLY A 169 -22.06 2.25 7.18
C GLY A 169 -22.70 3.54 6.65
N VAL A 170 -23.54 3.45 5.61
CA VAL A 170 -24.22 4.62 5.00
C VAL A 170 -25.72 4.37 4.99
N VAL A 171 -26.45 5.17 5.78
CA VAL A 171 -27.92 5.22 5.76
C VAL A 171 -28.37 5.99 4.53
N LEU A 172 -29.22 5.38 3.71
CA LEU A 172 -29.91 6.07 2.62
C LEU A 172 -31.07 6.88 3.21
N GLY A 173 -30.96 8.22 3.18
CA GLY A 173 -32.11 9.11 3.33
C GLY A 173 -32.04 10.13 4.47
N LYS A 174 -31.41 11.29 4.22
CA LYS A 174 -31.92 12.67 4.43
C LYS A 174 -30.79 13.66 4.08
N PRO A 175 -31.10 14.88 3.60
CA PRO A 175 -30.08 15.91 3.44
C PRO A 175 -29.56 16.27 4.83
N ALA A 176 -28.26 16.12 5.06
CA ALA A 176 -27.64 16.66 6.26
C ALA A 176 -27.53 18.17 6.07
N ASP A 177 -28.57 18.89 6.50
CA ASP A 177 -28.51 20.30 6.88
C ASP A 177 -27.73 20.41 8.21
N ALA A 178 -26.49 19.93 8.21
CA ALA A 178 -25.55 20.20 9.28
C ALA A 178 -24.79 21.45 8.87
N GLU A 179 -25.28 22.59 9.34
CA GLU A 179 -24.41 23.75 9.56
C GLU A 179 -23.16 23.31 10.33
N PRO A 180 -21.99 23.90 10.03
CA PRO A 180 -20.73 23.46 10.57
C PRO A 180 -20.74 23.67 12.08
N ALA A 181 -20.83 22.57 12.83
CA ALA A 181 -20.60 22.61 14.26
C ALA A 181 -19.19 23.13 14.50
N ASP A 182 -19.17 24.27 15.17
CA ASP A 182 -18.08 25.00 15.79
C ASP A 182 -16.69 24.38 15.71
N VAL A 183 -15.81 25.18 15.12
CA VAL A 183 -14.36 25.11 15.20
C VAL A 183 -13.95 25.23 16.66
N GLU A 184 -13.74 24.11 17.34
CA GLU A 184 -12.90 24.06 18.55
C GLU A 184 -12.40 22.63 18.81
N ASN A 185 -11.30 22.27 18.15
CA ASN A 185 -10.16 21.55 18.73
C ASN A 185 -9.06 21.42 17.66
N GLY A 186 -8.02 22.25 17.81
CA GLY A 186 -6.85 22.27 16.92
C GLY A 186 -5.90 21.09 17.14
N GLU A 187 -6.32 19.86 16.86
CA GLU A 187 -5.36 18.76 16.71
C GLU A 187 -4.75 18.83 15.30
N HIS A 188 -3.48 19.20 15.26
CA HIS A 188 -2.68 19.17 14.04
C HIS A 188 -2.67 17.74 13.49
N ALA A 189 -2.90 17.59 12.18
CA ALA A 189 -2.77 16.30 11.51
C ALA A 189 -1.42 15.65 11.88
N PRO A 190 -1.37 14.34 12.15
CA PRO A 190 -0.14 13.70 12.60
C PRO A 190 0.97 13.90 11.55
N GLU A 191 2.20 14.10 12.02
CA GLU A 191 3.38 14.24 11.15
C GLU A 191 3.80 12.87 10.61
N ILE A 192 3.69 11.82 11.42
CA ILE A 192 4.08 10.46 11.06
C ILE A 192 3.06 9.43 11.57
N SER A 193 2.70 8.47 10.70
CA SER A 193 1.89 7.30 11.07
C SER A 193 2.76 6.06 11.16
N VAL A 194 2.65 5.32 12.25
CA VAL A 194 3.31 4.02 12.42
C VAL A 194 2.35 2.90 12.09
N ILE A 195 2.72 2.08 11.10
CA ILE A 195 1.93 0.94 10.66
C ILE A 195 2.52 -0.33 11.26
N VAL A 196 1.70 -1.02 12.06
CA VAL A 196 2.01 -2.32 12.66
C VAL A 196 1.14 -3.37 12.00
N CYS A 197 1.76 -4.34 11.32
CA CYS A 197 1.03 -5.44 10.69
C CYS A 197 0.87 -6.59 11.69
N SER A 198 -0.38 -6.97 11.97
CA SER A 198 -0.75 -8.05 12.89
C SER A 198 -1.28 -9.27 12.13
N TYR A 199 -0.65 -10.42 12.35
CA TYR A 199 -1.17 -11.72 11.96
C TYR A 199 -0.76 -12.76 13.01
N ARG A 200 -1.73 -13.31 13.75
CA ARG A 200 -1.46 -14.25 14.85
C ARG A 200 -0.45 -13.70 15.86
N SER A 201 -0.59 -12.41 16.15
CA SER A 201 0.41 -11.59 16.82
C SER A 201 0.17 -11.45 18.31
N ARG A 202 -0.90 -12.06 18.85
CA ARG A 202 -1.35 -11.88 20.25
C ARG A 202 -0.23 -11.93 21.30
N HIS A 203 0.74 -12.81 21.10
CA HIS A 203 1.85 -13.06 22.04
C HIS A 203 3.10 -12.19 21.78
N ARG A 204 3.13 -11.39 20.72
CA ARG A 204 4.27 -10.53 20.34
C ARG A 204 3.93 -9.06 20.25
N ILE A 205 2.68 -8.71 19.92
CA ILE A 205 2.26 -7.33 19.60
C ILE A 205 2.60 -6.30 20.69
N ASP A 206 2.69 -6.74 21.95
CA ASP A 206 3.14 -5.91 23.08
C ASP A 206 4.57 -5.39 22.92
N HIS A 207 5.46 -6.13 22.23
CA HIS A 207 6.81 -5.68 21.91
C HIS A 207 6.76 -4.40 21.06
N ALA A 208 5.95 -4.42 20.00
CA ALA A 208 5.77 -3.29 19.11
C ALA A 208 5.02 -2.14 19.81
N LEU A 209 3.77 -2.37 20.22
CA LEU A 209 2.91 -1.31 20.75
C LEU A 209 3.41 -0.76 22.09
N GLY A 210 3.94 -1.64 22.96
CA GLY A 210 4.58 -1.21 24.20
C GLY A 210 5.82 -0.34 23.95
N SER A 211 6.59 -0.59 22.89
CA SER A 211 7.73 0.26 22.52
C SER A 211 7.31 1.59 21.92
N LEU A 212 6.20 1.62 21.20
CA LEU A 212 5.65 2.85 20.64
C LEU A 212 5.14 3.82 21.72
N ARG A 213 4.55 3.31 22.81
CA ARG A 213 4.20 4.13 23.99
C ARG A 213 5.38 4.84 24.65
N ARG A 214 6.61 4.40 24.39
CA ARG A 214 7.84 4.95 24.97
C ARG A 214 8.60 5.88 24.02
N GLN A 215 7.99 6.29 22.91
CA GLN A 215 8.64 7.18 21.94
C GLN A 215 8.78 8.60 22.52
N ASP A 216 9.95 9.21 22.30
CA ASP A 216 10.30 10.56 22.76
C ASP A 216 9.98 11.66 21.72
N LEU A 217 8.76 11.61 21.14
CA LEU A 217 8.32 12.55 20.11
C LEU A 217 7.24 13.50 20.66
N GLU A 218 7.48 14.81 20.57
CA GLU A 218 6.53 15.84 21.01
C GLU A 218 5.48 16.15 19.93
N GLU A 219 5.84 16.00 18.66
CA GLU A 219 4.94 16.21 17.53
C GLU A 219 3.82 15.19 17.48
N SER A 220 2.67 15.56 16.89
CA SER A 220 1.54 14.65 16.71
C SER A 220 1.92 13.46 15.82
N TRP A 221 1.59 12.24 16.27
CA TRP A 221 1.80 11.00 15.51
C TRP A 221 0.71 9.99 15.87
N GLU A 222 0.53 8.97 15.03
CA GLU A 222 -0.48 7.94 15.26
C GLU A 222 0.06 6.52 15.07
N VAL A 223 -0.63 5.55 15.67
CA VAL A 223 -0.39 4.12 15.45
C VAL A 223 -1.58 3.50 14.74
N ILE A 224 -1.30 2.73 13.70
CA ILE A 224 -2.29 1.99 12.93
C ILE A 224 -1.93 0.52 12.99
N VAL A 225 -2.81 -0.28 13.59
CA VAL A 225 -2.65 -1.73 13.63
C VAL A 225 -3.51 -2.34 12.53
N VAL A 226 -2.87 -2.98 11.56
CA VAL A 226 -3.57 -3.69 10.49
C VAL A 226 -3.66 -5.15 10.87
N ASP A 227 -4.84 -5.57 11.31
CA ASP A 227 -5.10 -6.95 11.71
C ASP A 227 -5.72 -7.77 10.59
N SER A 228 -5.08 -8.91 10.32
CA SER A 228 -5.54 -9.91 9.36
C SER A 228 -5.50 -11.34 9.92
N GLY A 229 -5.31 -11.45 11.24
CA GLY A 229 -5.32 -12.71 11.97
C GLY A 229 -6.73 -13.25 12.18
N ASP A 230 -6.79 -14.53 12.55
CA ASP A 230 -7.97 -15.25 13.01
C ASP A 230 -7.96 -15.47 14.54
N ASP A 231 -7.00 -14.87 15.24
CA ASP A 231 -6.84 -14.92 16.69
C ASP A 231 -7.47 -13.72 17.42
N ASP A 232 -7.29 -13.64 18.73
CA ASP A 232 -7.82 -12.59 19.61
C ASP A 232 -7.02 -11.28 19.58
N ALA A 233 -5.98 -11.17 18.76
CA ALA A 233 -5.09 -10.01 18.68
C ALA A 233 -5.86 -8.69 18.47
N ALA A 234 -6.84 -8.64 17.57
CA ALA A 234 -7.66 -7.45 17.34
C ALA A 234 -8.43 -6.99 18.59
N ALA A 235 -9.08 -7.93 19.28
CA ALA A 235 -9.84 -7.63 20.50
C ALA A 235 -8.91 -7.18 21.63
N TYR A 236 -7.76 -7.86 21.75
CA TYR A 236 -6.73 -7.48 22.70
C TYR A 236 -6.21 -6.06 22.43
N VAL A 237 -5.82 -5.74 21.19
CA VAL A 237 -5.35 -4.40 20.80
C VAL A 237 -6.38 -3.33 21.11
N ALA A 238 -7.65 -3.54 20.75
CA ALA A 238 -8.72 -2.58 21.04
C ALA A 238 -8.89 -2.31 22.55
N SER A 239 -8.62 -3.30 23.40
CA SER A 239 -8.72 -3.16 24.86
C SER A 239 -7.46 -2.61 25.53
N ALA A 240 -6.28 -3.08 25.13
CA ALA A 240 -5.00 -2.79 25.78
C ALA A 240 -4.31 -1.54 25.20
N TYR A 241 -4.64 -1.19 23.96
CA TYR A 241 -4.06 -0.07 23.20
C TYR A 241 -5.16 0.75 22.51
N PRO A 242 -6.10 1.35 23.27
CA PRO A 242 -7.23 2.11 22.72
C PRO A 242 -6.79 3.33 21.88
N GLU A 243 -5.57 3.83 22.08
CA GLU A 243 -4.98 4.90 21.27
C GLU A 243 -4.56 4.45 19.87
N ALA A 244 -4.42 3.13 19.63
CA ALA A 244 -4.05 2.60 18.34
C ALA A 244 -5.29 2.42 17.46
N ARG A 245 -5.24 2.96 16.24
CA ARG A 245 -6.32 2.78 15.27
C ARG A 245 -6.26 1.39 14.64
N LEU A 246 -7.29 0.59 14.86
CA LEU A 246 -7.38 -0.76 14.34
C LEU A 246 -8.04 -0.81 12.95
N VAL A 247 -7.36 -1.43 11.99
CA VAL A 247 -7.87 -1.73 10.63
C VAL A 247 -8.01 -3.23 10.49
N ARG A 248 -9.25 -3.75 10.47
CA ARG A 248 -9.52 -5.19 10.33
C ARG A 248 -9.79 -5.57 8.88
N SER A 249 -9.05 -6.55 8.37
CA SER A 249 -9.26 -7.02 6.99
C SER A 249 -10.37 -8.07 6.83
N GLY A 250 -10.74 -8.79 7.89
CA GLY A 250 -11.69 -9.92 7.82
C GLY A 250 -11.23 -11.12 6.99
N ARG A 251 -10.00 -11.08 6.44
CA ARG A 251 -9.34 -12.16 5.71
C ARG A 251 -7.82 -12.03 5.90
N ARG A 252 -7.09 -13.13 5.69
CA ARG A 252 -5.63 -13.13 5.74
C ARG A 252 -5.04 -12.18 4.69
N LEU A 253 -4.12 -11.31 5.12
CA LEU A 253 -3.31 -10.47 4.25
C LEU A 253 -1.85 -10.92 4.32
N TYR A 254 -1.16 -10.82 3.18
CA TYR A 254 0.30 -10.93 3.13
C TYR A 254 0.94 -9.56 3.40
N PRO A 255 2.25 -9.50 3.73
CA PRO A 255 2.89 -8.27 4.21
C PRO A 255 2.64 -7.03 3.34
N ALA A 256 2.70 -7.17 2.01
CA ALA A 256 2.44 -6.07 1.07
C ALA A 256 1.04 -5.47 1.25
N ALA A 257 0.01 -6.32 1.24
CA ALA A 257 -1.39 -5.89 1.34
C ALA A 257 -1.71 -5.31 2.73
N ALA A 258 -1.11 -5.87 3.79
CA ALA A 258 -1.25 -5.34 5.14
C ALA A 258 -0.62 -3.95 5.27
N ARG A 259 0.63 -3.77 4.80
CA ARG A 259 1.30 -2.45 4.79
C ARG A 259 0.52 -1.42 3.98
N ASN A 260 0.08 -1.76 2.77
CA ASN A 260 -0.72 -0.84 1.95
C ASN A 260 -2.06 -0.49 2.60
N ALA A 261 -2.71 -1.41 3.32
CA ALA A 261 -3.93 -1.10 4.06
C ALA A 261 -3.66 -0.08 5.17
N GLY A 262 -2.53 -0.21 5.87
CA GLY A 262 -2.08 0.78 6.84
C GLY A 262 -1.80 2.14 6.20
N VAL A 263 -1.09 2.16 5.07
CA VAL A 263 -0.78 3.42 4.35
C VAL A 263 -2.06 4.13 3.88
N ARG A 264 -3.08 3.38 3.45
CA ARG A 264 -4.38 3.94 3.06
C ARG A 264 -5.16 4.51 4.24
N ALA A 265 -4.98 3.96 5.43
CA ALA A 265 -5.60 4.50 6.64
C ALA A 265 -4.82 5.73 7.14
N ALA A 266 -3.49 5.74 7.00
CA ALA A 266 -2.58 6.75 7.55
C ALA A 266 -2.96 8.18 7.17
N HIS A 267 -2.97 9.06 8.17
CA HIS A 267 -3.12 10.50 8.03
C HIS A 267 -1.78 11.24 8.06
N GLY A 268 -0.72 10.58 8.54
CA GLY A 268 0.64 11.08 8.64
C GLY A 268 1.23 11.54 7.31
N HIS A 269 1.99 12.63 7.31
CA HIS A 269 2.77 13.00 6.12
C HIS A 269 3.83 11.94 5.80
N PHE A 270 4.45 11.37 6.83
CA PHE A 270 5.35 10.23 6.74
C PHE A 270 4.68 8.94 7.23
N VAL A 271 5.11 7.80 6.71
CA VAL A 271 4.70 6.47 7.15
C VAL A 271 5.91 5.64 7.53
N ALA A 272 5.88 5.05 8.72
CA ALA A 272 6.90 4.13 9.22
C ALA A 272 6.29 2.76 9.48
N PHE A 273 7.11 1.71 9.38
CA PHE A 273 6.66 0.33 9.57
C PHE A 273 7.41 -0.31 10.72
N LEU A 274 6.66 -0.87 11.68
CA LEU A 274 7.20 -1.65 12.78
C LEU A 274 6.55 -3.05 12.76
N PRO A 275 7.31 -4.14 12.63
CA PRO A 275 6.74 -5.48 12.71
C PRO A 275 6.28 -5.80 14.14
N ASP A 276 5.37 -6.77 14.28
CA ASP A 276 4.79 -7.13 15.59
C ASP A 276 5.79 -7.71 16.60
N ASP A 277 6.97 -8.12 16.14
CA ASP A 277 8.10 -8.64 16.91
C ASP A 277 9.28 -7.66 17.01
N GLY A 278 9.08 -6.43 16.52
CA GLY A 278 10.06 -5.34 16.61
C GLY A 278 9.84 -4.49 17.86
N ILE A 279 10.93 -4.09 18.50
CA ILE A 279 10.94 -3.11 19.60
C ILE A 279 11.66 -1.87 19.09
N ALA A 280 10.93 -0.77 18.91
CA ALA A 280 11.52 0.52 18.56
C ALA A 280 12.30 1.09 19.76
N GLU A 281 13.50 1.62 19.54
CA GLU A 281 14.19 2.42 20.56
C GLU A 281 13.38 3.71 20.85
N PRO A 282 13.49 4.32 22.05
CA PRO A 282 12.70 5.51 22.41
C PRO A 282 12.82 6.67 21.43
N ASP A 283 13.97 6.82 20.77
CA ASP A 283 14.27 7.87 19.81
C ASP A 283 13.98 7.53 18.34
N TRP A 284 13.33 6.39 18.09
CA TRP A 284 13.13 5.86 16.74
C TRP A 284 12.28 6.77 15.84
N LEU A 285 11.17 7.31 16.36
CA LEU A 285 10.31 8.24 15.62
C LEU A 285 10.96 9.61 15.42
N ARG A 286 11.49 10.20 16.49
CA ARG A 286 12.13 11.52 16.46
C ARG A 286 13.26 11.59 15.45
N ARG A 287 14.10 10.55 15.38
CA ARG A 287 15.19 10.48 14.38
C ARG A 287 14.66 10.37 12.96
N ARG A 288 13.64 9.54 12.72
CA ARG A 288 13.03 9.42 11.39
C ARG A 288 12.45 10.75 10.94
N LEU A 289 11.70 11.42 11.81
CA LEU A 289 11.09 12.70 11.51
C LEU A 289 12.15 13.78 11.24
N GLN A 290 13.23 13.80 12.02
CA GLN A 290 14.37 14.70 11.79
C GLN A 290 14.95 14.50 10.38
N ARG A 291 15.28 13.26 9.99
CA ARG A 291 15.83 12.97 8.65
C ARG A 291 14.86 13.30 7.52
N HIS A 292 13.57 13.06 7.73
CA HIS A 292 12.56 13.46 6.76
C HIS A 292 12.50 14.99 6.58
N ARG A 293 12.59 15.76 7.68
CA ARG A 293 12.63 17.24 7.65
C ARG A 293 13.91 17.81 7.05
N GLU A 294 15.02 17.07 7.10
CA GLU A 294 16.25 17.37 6.37
C GLU A 294 16.10 17.18 4.84
N GLY A 295 14.93 16.72 4.38
CA GLY A 295 14.56 16.63 2.97
C GLY A 295 14.73 15.24 2.37
N HIS A 296 14.88 14.20 3.20
CA HIS A 296 15.00 12.81 2.73
C HIS A 296 13.62 12.15 2.61
N PRO A 297 13.13 11.82 1.40
CA PRO A 297 11.80 11.22 1.22
C PRO A 297 11.69 9.78 1.75
N ALA A 298 12.82 9.10 1.96
CA ALA A 298 12.87 7.79 2.57
C ALA A 298 14.04 7.71 3.56
N VAL A 299 13.78 7.11 4.73
CA VAL A 299 14.75 7.02 5.82
C VAL A 299 14.81 5.58 6.33
N GLY A 300 15.98 4.96 6.26
CA GLY A 300 16.27 3.63 6.77
C GLY A 300 16.96 3.64 8.11
N GLY A 301 17.05 2.46 8.70
CA GLY A 301 17.66 2.28 10.01
C GLY A 301 18.34 0.92 10.14
N ALA A 302 18.82 0.67 11.34
CA ALA A 302 19.48 -0.57 11.72
C ALA A 302 18.59 -1.49 12.54
N ILE A 303 18.91 -2.78 12.51
CA ILE A 303 18.33 -3.79 13.38
C ILE A 303 19.35 -4.16 14.46
N THR A 304 18.89 -4.22 15.71
CA THR A 304 19.65 -4.72 16.85
C THR A 304 19.09 -6.06 17.33
N ASN A 305 19.86 -6.79 18.13
CA ASN A 305 19.45 -8.08 18.65
C ASN A 305 18.52 -7.89 19.85
N GLY A 306 17.23 -8.23 19.72
CA GLY A 306 16.24 -8.20 20.80
C GLY A 306 16.28 -9.44 21.72
N THR A 307 17.17 -10.41 21.45
CA THR A 307 17.37 -11.62 22.26
C THR A 307 18.86 -11.90 22.54
N PRO A 308 19.63 -10.92 23.04
CA PRO A 308 21.09 -11.00 23.13
C PRO A 308 21.62 -12.11 24.04
N TRP A 309 20.82 -12.56 24.99
CA TRP A 309 21.17 -13.62 25.95
C TRP A 309 20.80 -15.03 25.47
N HIS A 310 20.13 -15.15 24.32
CA HIS A 310 19.73 -16.45 23.78
C HIS A 310 20.63 -16.84 22.61
N PRO A 311 21.32 -18.00 22.65
CA PRO A 311 22.28 -18.39 21.62
C PRO A 311 21.61 -18.58 20.25
N VAL A 312 20.46 -19.26 20.20
CA VAL A 312 19.67 -19.45 18.96
C VAL A 312 19.18 -18.11 18.39
N GLY A 313 18.59 -17.25 19.23
CA GLY A 313 18.10 -15.93 18.79
C GLY A 313 19.21 -15.03 18.29
N THR A 314 20.39 -15.07 18.93
CA THR A 314 21.56 -14.33 18.48
C THR A 314 22.14 -14.88 17.17
N ALA A 315 22.15 -16.20 16.97
CA ALA A 315 22.51 -16.80 15.70
C ALA A 315 21.53 -16.42 14.58
N SER A 316 20.21 -16.39 14.86
CA SER A 316 19.19 -15.87 13.93
C SER A 316 19.47 -14.44 13.52
N TYR A 317 19.74 -13.58 14.51
CA TYR A 317 20.08 -12.18 14.28
C TYR A 317 21.29 -12.03 13.34
N PHE A 318 22.36 -12.79 13.55
CA PHE A 318 23.54 -12.72 12.69
C PHE A 318 23.26 -13.22 11.26
N VAL A 319 22.49 -14.30 11.12
CA VAL A 319 22.16 -14.88 9.81
C VAL A 319 21.26 -13.95 9.00
N GLU A 320 20.27 -13.33 9.64
CA GLU A 320 19.22 -12.56 8.96
C GLU A 320 19.60 -11.08 8.83
N TYR A 321 20.17 -10.47 9.87
CA TYR A 321 20.30 -9.01 9.98
C TYR A 321 21.73 -8.49 10.02
N SER A 322 22.75 -9.31 9.75
CA SER A 322 24.15 -8.82 9.68
C SER A 322 24.39 -7.75 8.61
N ALA A 323 23.50 -7.60 7.62
CA ALA A 323 23.54 -6.51 6.63
C ALA A 323 22.87 -5.21 7.12
N LEU A 324 22.22 -5.24 8.28
CA LEU A 324 21.47 -4.15 8.90
C LEU A 324 22.04 -3.79 10.28
N LEU A 325 23.33 -4.08 10.52
CA LEU A 325 23.97 -3.72 11.79
C LEU A 325 23.94 -2.20 12.00
N PRO A 326 23.90 -1.71 13.26
CA PRO A 326 23.93 -0.29 13.60
C PRO A 326 25.32 0.30 13.35
N SER A 327 25.68 0.40 12.08
CA SER A 327 26.96 0.88 11.57
C SER A 327 26.74 1.51 10.21
N GLU A 328 27.09 2.78 10.09
CA GLU A 328 27.02 3.55 8.85
C GLU A 328 27.74 2.82 7.69
N ARG A 329 28.93 2.28 7.97
CA ARG A 329 29.71 1.48 7.00
C ARG A 329 28.94 0.26 6.50
N ILE A 330 28.23 -0.45 7.37
CA ILE A 330 27.50 -1.66 6.95
C ILE A 330 26.22 -1.28 6.21
N LEU A 331 25.51 -0.25 6.69
CA LEU A 331 24.28 0.20 6.06
C LEU A 331 24.53 0.73 4.64
N SER A 332 25.62 1.46 4.40
CA SER A 332 25.96 2.00 3.08
C SER A 332 26.40 0.93 2.06
N GLU A 333 26.77 -0.28 2.49
CA GLU A 333 27.07 -1.41 1.60
C GLU A 333 25.80 -2.08 1.04
N GLN A 334 24.60 -1.66 1.46
CA GLN A 334 23.35 -2.23 0.99
C GLN A 334 23.08 -1.87 -0.48
N ALA A 335 22.91 -2.90 -1.31
CA ALA A 335 22.50 -2.71 -2.70
C ALA A 335 21.05 -2.21 -2.82
N ILE A 336 20.18 -2.64 -1.91
CA ILE A 336 18.81 -2.18 -1.76
C ILE A 336 18.61 -1.83 -0.29
N PRO A 337 18.20 -0.61 0.05
CA PRO A 337 18.00 -0.21 1.43
C PRO A 337 16.74 -0.85 2.01
N HIS A 338 16.74 -1.16 3.32
CA HIS A 338 15.62 -1.75 4.05
C HIS A 338 15.32 -1.00 5.35
N CYS A 339 14.28 -1.44 6.08
CA CYS A 339 13.81 -0.80 7.32
C CYS A 339 13.40 0.67 7.13
N LEU A 340 12.80 0.97 5.98
CA LEU A 340 12.49 2.32 5.56
C LEU A 340 11.17 2.85 6.17
N SER A 341 11.16 4.13 6.51
CA SER A 341 10.00 5.00 6.49
C SER A 341 10.01 5.82 5.21
N TYR A 342 8.84 6.32 4.81
CA TYR A 342 8.65 6.98 3.52
C TYR A 342 7.74 8.19 3.71
N GLU A 343 7.92 9.20 2.88
CA GLU A 343 6.87 10.15 2.56
C GLU A 343 5.66 9.40 1.98
N ARG A 344 4.46 9.70 2.52
CA ARG A 344 3.24 8.99 2.12
C ARG A 344 2.91 9.21 0.64
N GLU A 345 3.15 10.42 0.12
CA GLU A 345 2.94 10.75 -1.30
C GLU A 345 3.89 10.00 -2.23
N LEU A 346 5.15 9.83 -1.82
CA LEU A 346 6.13 9.03 -2.56
C LEU A 346 5.65 7.58 -2.70
N MET A 347 5.13 6.98 -1.62
CA MET A 347 4.56 5.64 -1.68
C MET A 347 3.41 5.53 -2.69
N GLN A 348 2.53 6.53 -2.74
CA GLN A 348 1.42 6.56 -3.70
C GLN A 348 1.93 6.66 -5.14
N ARG A 349 2.91 7.52 -5.40
CA ARG A 349 3.58 7.66 -6.71
C ARG A 349 4.24 6.38 -7.19
N LEU A 350 4.84 5.61 -6.28
CA LEU A 350 5.49 4.33 -6.59
C LEU A 350 4.52 3.14 -6.73
N GLY A 351 3.22 3.38 -6.49
CA GLY A 351 2.17 2.35 -6.56
C GLY A 351 2.07 1.47 -5.33
N GLY A 352 2.72 1.83 -4.22
CA GLY A 352 2.75 1.05 -2.98
C GLY A 352 3.52 -0.27 -3.08
N PHE A 353 3.42 -1.10 -2.03
CA PHE A 353 4.01 -2.44 -2.03
C PHE A 353 3.25 -3.35 -3.02
N PRO A 354 3.93 -4.18 -3.83
CA PRO A 354 3.27 -5.10 -4.77
C PRO A 354 2.49 -6.21 -4.03
N GLU A 355 1.16 -6.10 -3.98
CA GLU A 355 0.27 -7.00 -3.21
C GLU A 355 0.23 -8.43 -3.76
N GLU A 356 0.68 -8.64 -4.99
CA GLU A 356 0.82 -9.96 -5.62
C GLU A 356 1.98 -10.79 -5.06
N LEU A 357 2.93 -10.16 -4.36
CA LEU A 357 4.08 -10.85 -3.78
C LEU A 357 3.80 -11.29 -2.34
N LYS A 358 4.12 -12.55 -2.03
CA LYS A 358 4.08 -13.07 -0.66
C LYS A 358 5.30 -12.66 0.17
N THR A 359 6.45 -12.46 -0.49
CA THR A 359 7.74 -12.11 0.11
C THR A 359 8.57 -11.26 -0.85
N GLY A 360 9.42 -10.37 -0.33
CA GLY A 360 10.32 -9.53 -1.13
C GLY A 360 9.63 -8.29 -1.73
N GLU A 361 8.42 -8.01 -1.28
CA GLU A 361 7.63 -6.82 -1.65
C GLU A 361 8.35 -5.51 -1.32
N ASP A 362 9.05 -5.47 -0.19
CA ASP A 362 9.84 -4.33 0.26
C ASP A 362 11.04 -4.09 -0.67
N THR A 363 11.70 -5.18 -1.05
CA THR A 363 12.86 -5.20 -1.95
C THR A 363 12.48 -4.62 -3.32
N VAL A 364 11.31 -5.00 -3.84
CA VAL A 364 10.82 -4.51 -5.13
C VAL A 364 10.44 -3.03 -5.06
N LEU A 365 9.73 -2.60 -4.01
CA LEU A 365 9.41 -1.18 -3.83
C LEU A 365 10.70 -0.34 -3.67
N ASN A 366 11.66 -0.82 -2.90
CA ASN A 366 12.89 -0.10 -2.60
C ASN A 366 13.85 -0.08 -3.80
N ALA A 367 13.82 -1.10 -4.66
CA ALA A 367 14.52 -1.04 -5.95
C ALA A 367 13.98 0.09 -6.84
N ARG A 368 12.65 0.33 -6.84
CA ARG A 368 12.04 1.44 -7.59
C ARG A 368 12.49 2.82 -7.09
N LEU A 369 12.79 2.95 -5.79
CA LEU A 369 13.40 4.18 -5.25
C LEU A 369 14.73 4.49 -5.93
N LEU A 370 15.59 3.46 -6.05
CA LEU A 370 16.91 3.60 -6.66
C LEU A 370 16.81 3.85 -8.17
N GLU A 371 15.90 3.17 -8.86
CA GLU A 371 15.63 3.38 -10.29
C GLU A 371 15.18 4.83 -10.57
N GLN A 372 14.38 5.41 -9.68
CA GLN A 372 13.91 6.80 -9.75
C GLN A 372 14.88 7.80 -9.11
N ARG A 373 16.07 7.36 -8.66
CA ARG A 373 17.09 8.20 -8.01
C ARG A 373 16.55 9.01 -6.82
N VAL A 374 15.60 8.44 -6.07
CA VAL A 374 15.07 9.05 -4.86
C VAL A 374 16.16 9.02 -3.78
N SER A 375 16.35 10.14 -3.08
CA SER A 375 17.28 10.21 -1.94
C SER A 375 16.80 9.28 -0.83
N VAL A 376 17.68 8.40 -0.35
CA VAL A 376 17.42 7.51 0.78
C VAL A 376 18.49 7.76 1.83
N GLU A 377 18.09 8.17 3.02
CA GLU A 377 19.00 8.34 4.16
C GLU A 377 19.07 7.05 4.97
N LEU A 378 20.24 6.64 5.43
CA LEU A 378 20.42 5.45 6.24
C LEU A 378 21.06 5.81 7.58
N ASP A 379 20.23 6.04 8.59
CA ASP A 379 20.71 6.46 9.91
C ASP A 379 20.94 5.23 10.83
N PRO A 380 22.19 4.91 11.23
CA PRO A 380 22.48 3.77 12.11
C PRO A 380 21.93 3.92 13.54
N GLN A 381 21.47 5.12 13.90
CA GLN A 381 20.87 5.42 15.20
C GLN A 381 19.35 5.23 15.19
N VAL A 382 18.70 5.16 14.03
CA VAL A 382 17.30 4.69 13.91
C VAL A 382 17.30 3.17 14.09
N ARG A 383 16.96 2.69 15.30
CA ARG A 383 17.14 1.27 15.66
C ARG A 383 15.85 0.57 16.04
N ILE A 384 15.72 -0.67 15.56
CA ILE A 384 14.67 -1.62 15.97
C ILE A 384 15.37 -2.87 16.52
N ALA A 385 15.08 -3.24 17.76
CA ALA A 385 15.49 -4.53 18.29
C ALA A 385 14.51 -5.61 17.82
N HIS A 386 15.02 -6.62 17.10
CA HIS A 386 14.19 -7.71 16.59
C HIS A 386 14.15 -8.87 17.59
N VAL A 387 12.94 -9.29 18.02
CA VAL A 387 12.76 -10.41 18.94
C VAL A 387 12.85 -11.72 18.17
N ASN A 388 14.04 -12.33 18.17
CA ASN A 388 14.31 -13.51 17.35
C ASN A 388 13.76 -14.81 17.94
N LEU A 389 13.61 -15.80 17.06
CA LEU A 389 13.24 -17.17 17.41
C LEU A 389 14.25 -17.78 18.41
N LYS A 390 13.72 -18.40 19.46
CA LYS A 390 14.52 -19.04 20.54
C LYS A 390 14.58 -20.57 20.39
N SER A 391 13.60 -21.18 19.73
CA SER A 391 13.59 -22.62 19.47
C SER A 391 14.48 -22.97 18.29
N LEU A 392 15.42 -23.91 18.46
CA LEU A 392 16.28 -24.39 17.39
C LEU A 392 15.47 -24.95 16.22
N ARG A 393 14.40 -25.71 16.50
CA ARG A 393 13.52 -26.26 15.46
C ARG A 393 12.82 -25.14 14.68
N ALA A 394 12.26 -24.16 15.38
CA ALA A 394 11.58 -23.03 14.74
C ALA A 394 12.56 -22.19 13.89
N TYR A 395 13.75 -21.93 14.43
CA TYR A 395 14.83 -21.22 13.74
C TYR A 395 15.25 -21.90 12.44
N LEU A 396 15.54 -23.20 12.49
CA LEU A 396 15.95 -23.95 11.30
C LEU A 396 14.80 -24.06 10.29
N GLY A 397 13.56 -24.30 10.75
CA GLY A 397 12.37 -24.35 9.90
C GLY A 397 12.11 -23.02 9.17
N HIS A 398 12.16 -21.91 9.89
CA HIS A 398 12.02 -20.56 9.34
C HIS A 398 13.05 -20.27 8.24
N LEU A 399 14.33 -20.56 8.50
CA LEU A 399 15.38 -20.37 7.51
C LEU A 399 15.23 -21.30 6.30
N TYR A 400 14.75 -22.54 6.49
CA TYR A 400 14.42 -23.44 5.39
C TYR A 400 13.29 -22.87 4.52
N GLU A 401 12.20 -22.41 5.13
CA GLU A 401 11.04 -21.84 4.42
C GLU A 401 11.42 -20.58 3.64
N HIS A 402 12.16 -19.66 4.26
CA HIS A 402 12.75 -18.51 3.57
C HIS A 402 13.62 -18.95 2.40
N GLY A 403 14.51 -19.92 2.63
CA GLY A 403 15.34 -20.49 1.58
C GLY A 403 14.53 -21.06 0.42
N TYR A 404 13.50 -21.84 0.71
CA TYR A 404 12.59 -22.46 -0.25
C TYR A 404 11.87 -21.41 -1.10
N GLY A 405 11.32 -20.37 -0.47
CA GLY A 405 10.70 -19.25 -1.18
C GLY A 405 11.66 -18.57 -2.16
N PHE A 406 12.91 -18.32 -1.76
CA PHE A 406 13.93 -17.78 -2.66
C PHE A 406 14.31 -18.74 -3.80
N GLY A 407 14.37 -20.04 -3.53
CA GLY A 407 14.64 -21.06 -4.55
C GLY A 407 13.55 -21.13 -5.61
N LEU A 408 12.29 -21.01 -5.19
CA LEU A 408 11.13 -20.90 -6.08
C LEU A 408 11.14 -19.59 -6.88
N ALA A 409 11.34 -18.45 -6.20
CA ALA A 409 11.27 -17.11 -6.80
C ALA A 409 12.40 -16.84 -7.81
N GLY A 410 13.56 -17.49 -7.66
CA GLY A 410 14.67 -17.42 -8.61
C GLY A 410 14.33 -17.87 -10.04
N GLY A 411 13.12 -18.41 -10.28
CA GLY A 411 12.55 -18.66 -11.60
C GLY A 411 11.64 -17.55 -12.17
N SER A 412 11.26 -16.51 -11.41
CA SER A 412 10.23 -15.55 -11.86
C SER A 412 10.41 -14.08 -11.50
N TYR A 413 11.00 -13.69 -10.35
CA TYR A 413 11.13 -12.27 -9.97
C TYR A 413 12.40 -12.00 -9.16
N GLY A 414 13.20 -11.03 -9.61
CA GLY A 414 14.50 -10.69 -9.03
C GLY A 414 15.64 -11.38 -9.77
N PRO A 415 16.86 -10.80 -9.78
CA PRO A 415 17.89 -11.20 -10.73
C PRO A 415 18.07 -12.71 -10.57
N PRO A 416 17.85 -13.51 -11.63
CA PRO A 416 18.53 -14.78 -11.72
C PRO A 416 19.96 -14.32 -11.71
N SER A 417 20.55 -14.35 -10.54
CA SER A 417 21.96 -14.32 -10.38
C SER A 417 22.42 -15.32 -11.45
N ARG A 418 23.01 -14.77 -12.51
CA ARG A 418 23.17 -15.46 -13.81
C ARG A 418 24.02 -16.74 -13.63
N TRP A 419 24.57 -16.92 -12.44
CA TRP A 419 25.32 -18.05 -11.89
C TRP A 419 24.53 -19.33 -11.57
N MET A 420 23.19 -19.32 -11.44
CA MET A 420 22.41 -20.50 -11.02
C MET A 420 21.80 -21.21 -12.22
N ALA A 421 21.44 -20.47 -13.27
CA ALA A 421 20.91 -21.00 -14.52
C ALA A 421 21.98 -21.58 -15.47
N ARG A 422 23.28 -21.39 -15.17
CA ARG A 422 24.39 -21.87 -16.02
C ARG A 422 25.05 -23.12 -15.43
N GLY A 423 24.68 -24.29 -15.96
CA GLY A 423 25.31 -25.59 -15.67
C GLY A 423 24.32 -26.67 -15.22
N GLY A 424 24.77 -27.92 -15.20
CA GLY A 424 23.97 -29.06 -14.72
C GLY A 424 23.78 -29.09 -13.19
N ASP A 425 22.90 -29.98 -12.75
CA ASP A 425 22.41 -30.10 -11.36
C ASP A 425 23.51 -30.16 -10.31
N ALA A 426 24.61 -30.87 -10.58
CA ALA A 426 25.76 -30.96 -9.68
C ALA A 426 26.41 -29.58 -9.41
N ARG A 427 26.50 -28.71 -10.43
CA ARG A 427 27.06 -27.36 -10.27
C ARG A 427 26.10 -26.45 -9.50
N ALA A 428 24.80 -26.59 -9.71
CA ALA A 428 23.79 -25.86 -8.94
C ALA A 428 23.81 -26.29 -7.48
N ALA A 429 23.86 -27.60 -7.21
CA ALA A 429 23.97 -28.17 -5.87
C ALA A 429 25.22 -27.66 -5.14
N ALA A 430 26.40 -27.73 -5.77
CA ALA A 430 27.64 -27.22 -5.16
C ALA A 430 27.57 -25.71 -4.85
N ARG A 431 26.96 -24.91 -5.72
CA ARG A 431 26.78 -23.47 -5.47
C ARG A 431 25.82 -23.19 -4.32
N ILE A 432 24.69 -23.90 -4.26
CA ILE A 432 23.64 -23.66 -3.27
C ILE A 432 23.99 -24.27 -1.91
N LEU A 433 24.51 -25.49 -1.87
CA LEU A 433 24.74 -26.23 -0.63
C LEU A 433 26.12 -25.98 -0.01
N ILE A 434 27.12 -25.55 -0.81
CA ILE A 434 28.49 -25.34 -0.32
C ILE A 434 28.88 -23.86 -0.42
N ARG A 435 28.85 -23.29 -1.64
CA ARG A 435 29.35 -21.93 -1.86
C ARG A 435 28.49 -20.86 -1.19
N TYR A 436 27.17 -21.00 -1.20
CA TYR A 436 26.26 -20.04 -0.58
C TYR A 436 26.43 -19.97 0.94
N PRO A 437 26.41 -21.08 1.72
CA PRO A 437 26.65 -21.01 3.16
C PRO A 437 28.03 -20.47 3.50
N ALA A 438 29.07 -20.96 2.82
CA ALA A 438 30.44 -20.48 3.06
C ALA A 438 30.56 -18.97 2.79
N GLY A 439 30.05 -18.50 1.65
CA GLY A 439 30.06 -17.08 1.30
C GLY A 439 29.25 -16.21 2.27
N ARG A 440 28.07 -16.69 2.71
CA ARG A 440 27.24 -15.99 3.70
C ARG A 440 27.91 -15.94 5.07
N TRP A 441 28.59 -17.00 5.48
CA TRP A 441 29.33 -17.03 6.75
C TRP A 441 30.48 -16.02 6.73
N TRP A 442 31.30 -16.00 5.67
CA TRP A 442 32.39 -15.02 5.53
C TRP A 442 31.87 -13.58 5.44
N ALA A 443 30.78 -13.35 4.71
CA ALA A 443 30.15 -12.03 4.64
C ALA A 443 29.61 -11.59 6.01
N GLY A 444 28.98 -12.51 6.75
CA GLY A 444 28.51 -12.25 8.13
C GLY A 444 29.67 -11.90 9.07
N LEU A 445 30.75 -12.70 9.03
CA LEU A 445 31.97 -12.45 9.82
C LEU A 445 32.54 -11.06 9.52
N ARG A 446 32.70 -10.72 8.23
CA ARG A 446 33.21 -9.40 7.80
C ARG A 446 32.33 -8.27 8.33
N ARG A 447 31.00 -8.38 8.18
CA ARG A 447 30.07 -7.35 8.62
C ARG A 447 30.08 -7.19 10.13
N VAL A 448 30.14 -8.28 10.89
CA VAL A 448 30.24 -8.22 12.36
C VAL A 448 31.57 -7.61 12.78
N ALA A 449 32.69 -8.03 12.18
CA ALA A 449 34.01 -7.49 12.50
C ALA A 449 34.11 -5.97 12.23
N LEU A 450 33.54 -5.50 11.12
CA LEU A 450 33.62 -4.10 10.71
C LEU A 450 32.54 -3.22 11.35
N GLY A 451 31.31 -3.74 11.47
CA GLY A 451 30.17 -2.96 11.94
C GLY A 451 29.91 -3.03 13.44
N ARG A 452 30.30 -4.13 14.08
CA ARG A 452 30.08 -4.32 15.53
C ARG A 452 31.15 -5.25 16.12
N PRO A 453 32.43 -4.83 16.16
CA PRO A 453 33.55 -5.69 16.56
C PRO A 453 33.38 -6.32 17.95
N ARG A 454 32.68 -5.65 18.87
CA ARG A 454 32.33 -6.21 20.20
C ARG A 454 31.49 -7.49 20.13
N SER A 455 30.77 -7.72 19.04
CA SER A 455 29.97 -8.93 18.80
C SER A 455 30.75 -10.05 18.09
N LEU A 456 32.00 -9.81 17.70
CA LEU A 456 32.83 -10.79 16.99
C LEU A 456 33.07 -12.07 17.80
N PRO A 457 33.39 -12.03 19.12
CA PRO A 457 33.53 -13.26 19.90
C PRO A 457 32.25 -14.10 19.91
N ALA A 458 31.09 -13.45 20.06
CA ALA A 458 29.80 -14.13 20.02
C ALA A 458 29.54 -14.77 18.65
N TYR A 459 29.88 -14.10 17.54
CA TYR A 459 29.75 -14.68 16.20
C TYR A 459 30.62 -15.93 16.02
N LEU A 460 31.87 -15.88 16.50
CA LEU A 460 32.79 -17.03 16.44
C LEU A 460 32.30 -18.19 17.29
N ILE A 461 31.92 -17.93 18.55
CA ILE A 461 31.38 -18.95 19.47
C ILE A 461 30.09 -19.58 18.90
N LEU A 462 29.20 -18.78 18.32
CA LEU A 462 27.92 -19.25 17.78
C LEU A 462 28.03 -19.75 16.33
N THR A 463 29.24 -19.87 15.77
CA THR A 463 29.45 -20.38 14.40
C THR A 463 28.74 -21.70 14.12
N PRO A 464 28.69 -22.70 15.03
CA PRO A 464 27.92 -23.92 14.79
C PRO A 464 26.43 -23.67 14.51
N LEU A 465 25.79 -22.75 15.26
CA LEU A 465 24.38 -22.39 15.07
C LEU A 465 24.17 -21.54 13.80
N VAL A 466 25.08 -20.60 13.54
CA VAL A 466 25.08 -19.80 12.30
C VAL A 466 25.19 -20.71 11.08
N CYS A 467 26.12 -21.67 11.08
CA CYS A 467 26.29 -22.64 10.01
C CYS A 467 25.07 -23.54 9.85
N ALA A 468 24.50 -24.04 10.94
CA ALA A 468 23.26 -24.84 10.89
C ALA A 468 22.11 -24.08 10.23
N GLY A 469 21.92 -22.81 10.59
CA GLY A 469 20.93 -21.94 9.94
C GLY A 469 21.20 -21.69 8.46
N LEU A 470 22.45 -21.36 8.10
CA LEU A 470 22.84 -21.14 6.71
C LEU A 470 22.66 -22.39 5.84
N TRP A 471 22.94 -23.58 6.39
CA TRP A 471 22.69 -24.86 5.72
C TRP A 471 21.20 -25.17 5.60
N SER A 472 20.40 -24.85 6.62
CA SER A 472 18.94 -24.99 6.53
C SER A 472 18.37 -24.11 5.41
N ALA A 473 18.81 -22.85 5.33
CA ALA A 473 18.45 -21.95 4.24
C ALA A 473 18.92 -22.44 2.87
N ALA A 474 20.12 -23.02 2.78
CA ALA A 474 20.63 -23.64 1.56
C ALA A 474 19.80 -24.84 1.11
N ALA A 475 19.45 -25.74 2.04
CA ALA A 475 18.61 -26.89 1.78
C ALA A 475 17.22 -26.46 1.28
N GLY A 476 16.64 -25.43 1.90
CA GLY A 476 15.42 -24.78 1.43
C GLY A 476 15.57 -24.27 0.00
N ARG A 477 16.60 -23.45 -0.28
CA ARG A 477 16.88 -22.92 -1.63
C ARG A 477 17.02 -24.01 -2.67
N TRP A 478 17.71 -25.10 -2.34
CA TRP A 478 17.87 -26.25 -3.22
C TRP A 478 16.54 -26.94 -3.52
N ALA A 479 15.72 -27.17 -2.49
CA ALA A 479 14.39 -27.75 -2.64
C ALA A 479 13.48 -26.85 -3.51
N GLY A 480 13.46 -25.55 -3.24
CA GLY A 480 12.67 -24.58 -4.01
C GLY A 480 13.12 -24.49 -5.48
N TRP A 481 14.44 -24.49 -5.73
CA TRP A 481 14.99 -24.48 -7.08
C TRP A 481 14.66 -25.75 -7.88
N ARG A 482 14.68 -26.93 -7.25
CA ARG A 482 14.24 -28.17 -7.93
C ARG A 482 12.75 -28.14 -8.22
N ALA A 483 11.94 -27.63 -7.29
CA ALA A 483 10.50 -27.49 -7.45
C ALA A 483 10.15 -26.52 -8.60
N SER A 484 10.87 -25.40 -8.75
CA SER A 484 10.61 -24.46 -9.84
C SER A 484 10.95 -25.02 -11.24
N ARG A 485 11.87 -25.98 -11.33
CA ARG A 485 12.20 -26.68 -12.58
C ARG A 485 11.23 -27.79 -12.98
N SER A 486 10.48 -28.32 -12.01
CA SER A 486 9.49 -29.38 -12.23
C SER A 486 8.08 -28.83 -12.44
N ALA A 487 7.87 -27.53 -12.26
CA ALA A 487 6.61 -26.86 -12.57
C ALA A 487 6.45 -26.64 -14.09
N PRO A 488 5.30 -26.96 -14.70
CA PRO A 488 5.04 -26.67 -16.10
C PRO A 488 5.07 -25.15 -16.35
N PRO A 489 5.56 -24.70 -17.52
CA PRO A 489 5.62 -23.27 -17.84
C PRO A 489 4.23 -22.65 -17.81
N GLY A 490 4.03 -21.64 -16.95
CA GLY A 490 2.78 -20.86 -16.87
C GLY A 490 1.97 -21.03 -15.59
N VAL A 491 2.34 -21.92 -14.66
CA VAL A 491 1.68 -22.02 -13.35
C VAL A 491 2.51 -21.26 -12.32
N ALA A 492 2.09 -20.02 -12.00
CA ALA A 492 2.61 -19.34 -10.81
C ALA A 492 2.33 -20.23 -9.58
N PRO A 493 3.31 -20.50 -8.71
CA PRO A 493 3.14 -21.46 -7.63
C PRO A 493 2.08 -20.96 -6.64
N ARG A 494 0.99 -21.70 -6.52
CA ARG A 494 0.09 -21.62 -5.36
C ARG A 494 0.77 -22.37 -4.21
N GLY A 495 1.42 -21.65 -3.31
CA GLY A 495 1.92 -22.16 -2.02
C GLY A 495 1.76 -21.09 -0.98
#